data_AF-A0A3S1DN72-F1
#
_entry.id   AF-A0A3S1DN72-F1
#
_cell.length_a   1.000
_cell.length_b   1.000
_cell.length_c   1.000
_cell.angle_alpha   90.00
_cell.angle_beta   90.00
_cell.angle_gamma   90.00
#
_symmetry.space_group_name_H-M   'P 1'
#
loop_
_entity.id
_entity.type
_entity.pdbx_description
1 polymer ?
#
loop_
_entity_poly.entity_id
_entity_poly.type
_entity_poly.pdbx_seq_one_letter_code
_entity_poly.pdbx_strand_id
1 'polypeptide(L)'
;MSTKAVWRGDVNQAICAFTFDDGPSRLPLELWLDVLEQEEVVGTFFFTGEWMDKHPDRAREVLSRGHVLAPHTYHHRRMAQVPKHVFLEQLKLTELAYQDATGLPCPNFMRFPYCSFREENLDWLAEWGGYLDIEGIDSRDWKGISAEDIVAQVQPGLENGTIVVQHSNDIAVGSPEALRQLIQIAKQRGLRGVGIPEILESIGVEVGYRPWKITVEVPAELDHPVDNWITLQDEEFAELAAQTVKWDIPEYTLQFNSKSEWLEHLKNPLEEFGITENRELFAIREFEGTYWGYVRAGVTEDSLVLLDYAAREAQADTLVYLLRWAAETASKLGLTQIEARRDIRKMNEMCRQLGWKSEITEDKSGNE
;
A
#
# COMPACT_ATOMS: atom_id res chain seq x y z
N MET A 1 0.80 -6.94 -29.74
CA MET A 1 1.21 -5.77 -28.94
C MET A 1 0.84 -6.11 -27.51
N SER A 2 1.75 -6.03 -26.55
CA SER A 2 1.35 -6.12 -25.14
C SER A 2 0.42 -4.95 -24.85
N THR A 3 -0.70 -5.22 -24.21
CA THR A 3 -1.64 -4.18 -23.78
C THR A 3 -0.94 -3.32 -22.72
N LYS A 4 -0.75 -2.03 -22.99
CA LYS A 4 -0.08 -1.08 -22.06
C LYS A 4 -1.06 -0.10 -21.42
N ALA A 5 -2.17 0.15 -22.09
CA ALA A 5 -3.32 0.87 -21.58
C ALA A 5 -4.57 -0.01 -21.74
N VAL A 6 -5.37 -0.14 -20.68
CA VAL A 6 -6.58 -0.96 -20.62
C VAL A 6 -7.77 -0.04 -20.48
N TRP A 7 -8.62 -0.01 -21.50
CA TRP A 7 -9.82 0.82 -21.54
C TRP A 7 -11.09 0.05 -21.14
N ARG A 8 -11.02 -1.28 -21.14
CA ARG A 8 -12.17 -2.17 -20.98
C ARG A 8 -11.71 -3.60 -20.65
N GLY A 9 -12.53 -4.31 -19.89
CA GLY A 9 -12.43 -5.77 -19.70
C GLY A 9 -13.03 -6.58 -20.86
N ASP A 10 -13.25 -7.88 -20.62
CA ASP A 10 -13.84 -8.79 -21.60
C ASP A 10 -15.31 -8.44 -21.90
N VAL A 11 -15.60 -8.18 -23.17
CA VAL A 11 -16.93 -7.84 -23.67
C VAL A 11 -17.94 -8.99 -23.55
N ASN A 12 -17.48 -10.21 -23.28
CA ASN A 12 -18.32 -11.40 -23.11
C ASN A 12 -18.67 -11.68 -21.64
N GLN A 13 -18.04 -10.99 -20.69
CA GLN A 13 -18.30 -11.16 -19.26
C GLN A 13 -19.19 -10.04 -18.74
N ALA A 14 -20.24 -10.40 -18.02
CA ALA A 14 -21.22 -9.47 -17.46
C ALA A 14 -20.68 -8.80 -16.18
N ILE A 15 -19.58 -8.07 -16.32
CA ILE A 15 -18.90 -7.33 -15.25
C ILE A 15 -18.71 -5.85 -15.65
N CYS A 16 -18.59 -4.96 -14.68
CA CYS A 16 -18.15 -3.58 -14.87
C CYS A 16 -17.39 -3.09 -13.63
N ALA A 17 -16.52 -2.09 -13.79
CA ALA A 17 -15.78 -1.49 -12.69
C ALA A 17 -16.17 -0.02 -12.48
N PHE A 18 -16.41 0.34 -11.22
CA PHE A 18 -16.54 1.73 -10.78
C PHE A 18 -15.23 2.16 -10.14
N THR A 19 -14.63 3.23 -10.67
CA THR A 19 -13.29 3.66 -10.29
C THR A 19 -13.26 5.15 -9.94
N PHE A 20 -12.43 5.51 -8.96
CA PHE A 20 -12.41 6.84 -8.36
C PHE A 20 -10.98 7.38 -8.29
N ASP A 21 -10.71 8.49 -8.97
CA ASP A 21 -9.39 9.14 -8.98
C ASP A 21 -9.37 10.30 -8.01
N ASP A 22 -8.29 10.47 -7.22
CA ASP A 22 -8.09 11.67 -6.40
C ASP A 22 -6.74 11.88 -5.70
N GLY A 23 -6.60 13.06 -5.09
CA GLY A 23 -5.51 13.51 -4.24
C GLY A 23 -5.11 14.97 -4.55
N PRO A 24 -4.37 15.68 -3.67
CA PRO A 24 -3.82 15.27 -2.37
C PRO A 24 -4.66 15.72 -1.17
N SER A 25 -5.84 16.31 -1.39
CA SER A 25 -6.71 16.84 -0.33
C SER A 25 -7.40 15.73 0.47
N ARG A 26 -7.85 16.02 1.70
CA ARG A 26 -8.72 15.11 2.44
C ARG A 26 -10.01 14.87 1.64
N LEU A 27 -10.42 13.61 1.56
CA LEU A 27 -11.55 13.15 0.76
C LEU A 27 -12.68 12.66 1.69
N PRO A 28 -13.95 13.01 1.43
CA PRO A 28 -15.10 12.47 2.16
C PRO A 28 -15.43 11.04 1.68
N LEU A 29 -14.47 10.12 1.78
CA LEU A 29 -14.53 8.76 1.21
C LEU A 29 -15.78 7.98 1.63
N GLU A 30 -16.28 8.21 2.84
CA GLU A 30 -17.46 7.53 3.41
C GLU A 30 -18.67 7.64 2.46
N LEU A 31 -18.82 8.77 1.75
CA LEU A 31 -19.92 8.95 0.81
C LEU A 31 -19.91 7.94 -0.35
N TRP A 32 -18.74 7.45 -0.75
CA TRP A 32 -18.59 6.43 -1.80
C TRP A 32 -18.52 5.04 -1.21
N LEU A 33 -17.71 4.85 -0.16
CA LEU A 33 -17.52 3.56 0.48
C LEU A 33 -18.84 2.99 1.01
N ASP A 34 -19.69 3.84 1.62
CA ASP A 34 -20.99 3.42 2.15
C ASP A 34 -21.97 3.01 1.04
N VAL A 35 -21.92 3.68 -0.12
CA VAL A 35 -22.73 3.31 -1.28
C VAL A 35 -22.27 1.96 -1.84
N LEU A 36 -20.95 1.77 -1.98
CA LEU A 36 -20.38 0.52 -2.48
C LEU A 36 -20.73 -0.67 -1.57
N GLU A 37 -20.64 -0.50 -0.25
CA GLU A 37 -21.00 -1.54 0.71
C GLU A 37 -22.51 -1.84 0.71
N GLN A 38 -23.36 -0.81 0.73
CA GLN A 38 -24.82 -0.97 0.66
C GLN A 38 -25.27 -1.68 -0.62
N GLU A 39 -24.56 -1.46 -1.72
CA GLU A 39 -24.84 -2.07 -3.01
C GLU A 39 -24.02 -3.35 -3.27
N GLU A 40 -23.21 -3.83 -2.31
CA GLU A 40 -22.40 -5.05 -2.42
C GLU A 40 -21.50 -5.06 -3.67
N VAL A 41 -20.84 -3.93 -3.96
CA VAL A 41 -19.95 -3.75 -5.12
C VAL A 41 -18.54 -3.39 -4.66
N VAL A 42 -17.54 -3.92 -5.36
CA VAL A 42 -16.12 -3.57 -5.14
C VAL A 42 -15.75 -2.36 -5.99
N GLY A 43 -15.32 -1.26 -5.37
CA GLY A 43 -14.74 -0.11 -6.04
C GLY A 43 -13.21 -0.19 -6.18
N THR A 44 -12.65 0.57 -7.12
CA THR A 44 -11.19 0.78 -7.21
C THR A 44 -10.86 2.27 -7.09
N PHE A 45 -10.00 2.62 -6.13
CA PHE A 45 -9.59 3.98 -5.83
C PHE A 45 -8.16 4.20 -6.31
N PHE A 46 -7.97 5.13 -7.24
CA PHE A 46 -6.68 5.57 -7.75
C PHE A 46 -6.26 6.83 -7.01
N PHE A 47 -5.40 6.71 -6.00
CA PHE A 47 -4.97 7.84 -5.18
C PHE A 47 -3.51 8.21 -5.37
N THR A 48 -3.22 9.50 -5.16
CA THR A 48 -1.86 10.00 -5.28
C THR A 48 -0.98 9.52 -4.12
N GLY A 49 0.32 9.36 -4.39
CA GLY A 49 1.30 9.07 -3.34
C GLY A 49 1.32 10.12 -2.23
N GLU A 50 1.21 11.40 -2.59
CA GLU A 50 1.10 12.48 -1.61
C GLU A 50 -0.13 12.36 -0.71
N TRP A 51 -1.26 11.85 -1.23
CA TRP A 51 -2.44 11.60 -0.43
C TRP A 51 -2.21 10.45 0.56
N MET A 52 -1.63 9.34 0.09
CA MET A 52 -1.33 8.16 0.92
C MET A 52 -0.37 8.50 2.07
N ASP A 53 0.60 9.39 1.83
CA ASP A 53 1.50 9.88 2.88
C ASP A 53 0.79 10.70 3.96
N LYS A 54 -0.21 11.50 3.58
CA LYS A 54 -0.96 12.36 4.51
C LYS A 54 -2.07 11.61 5.23
N HIS A 55 -2.60 10.55 4.61
CA HIS A 55 -3.79 9.83 5.06
C HIS A 55 -3.60 8.30 5.03
N PRO A 56 -2.54 7.75 5.67
CA PRO A 56 -2.26 6.32 5.63
C PRO A 56 -3.35 5.47 6.33
N ASP A 57 -4.00 6.01 7.35
CA ASP A 57 -5.19 5.44 7.98
C ASP A 57 -6.34 5.25 6.98
N ARG A 58 -6.59 6.25 6.15
CA ARG A 58 -7.64 6.21 5.13
C ARG A 58 -7.30 5.28 3.97
N ALA A 59 -6.02 5.19 3.59
CA ALA A 59 -5.56 4.21 2.61
C ALA A 59 -5.84 2.78 3.09
N ARG A 60 -5.55 2.48 4.37
CA ARG A 60 -5.87 1.20 5.01
C ARG A 60 -7.38 0.96 5.13
N GLU A 61 -8.16 1.98 5.43
CA GLU A 61 -9.63 1.89 5.49
C GLU A 61 -10.21 1.36 4.17
N VAL A 62 -9.79 1.93 3.02
CA VAL A 62 -10.23 1.49 1.68
C VAL A 62 -10.01 0.00 1.49
N LEU A 63 -8.80 -0.50 1.80
CA LEU A 63 -8.46 -1.91 1.70
C LEU A 63 -9.26 -2.77 2.69
N SER A 64 -9.41 -2.30 3.93
CA SER A 64 -10.12 -3.03 4.99
C SER A 64 -11.60 -3.26 4.69
N ARG A 65 -12.23 -2.34 3.93
CA ARG A 65 -13.62 -2.47 3.45
C ARG A 65 -13.75 -3.33 2.19
N GLY A 66 -12.67 -4.01 1.78
CA GLY A 66 -12.67 -4.94 0.64
C GLY A 66 -12.61 -4.26 -0.72
N HIS A 67 -12.22 -2.98 -0.77
CA HIS A 67 -12.01 -2.26 -2.02
C HIS A 67 -10.54 -2.30 -2.47
N VAL A 68 -10.31 -1.89 -3.71
CA VAL A 68 -8.97 -1.86 -4.30
C VAL A 68 -8.40 -0.46 -4.18
N LEU A 69 -7.16 -0.34 -3.71
CA LEU A 69 -6.37 0.88 -3.77
C LEU A 69 -5.27 0.73 -4.81
N ALA A 70 -5.08 1.73 -5.67
CA ALA A 70 -4.09 1.75 -6.73
C ALA A 70 -3.46 3.14 -6.91
N PRO A 71 -2.25 3.23 -7.49
CA PRO A 71 -1.53 4.48 -7.65
C PRO A 71 -2.10 5.43 -8.72
N HIS A 72 -2.07 6.74 -8.44
CA HIS A 72 -2.43 7.83 -9.37
C HIS A 72 -1.30 8.86 -9.55
N THR A 73 -0.04 8.38 -9.63
CA THR A 73 1.20 9.18 -9.53
C THR A 73 1.36 9.87 -8.16
N TYR A 74 2.52 10.45 -7.88
CA TYR A 74 2.75 11.02 -6.56
C TYR A 74 2.15 12.42 -6.44
N HIS A 75 2.40 13.29 -7.43
CA HIS A 75 2.05 14.72 -7.40
C HIS A 75 0.94 15.10 -8.38
N HIS A 76 0.19 14.13 -8.91
CA HIS A 76 -0.90 14.37 -9.87
C HIS A 76 -0.47 15.19 -11.11
N ARG A 77 0.70 14.86 -11.67
CA ARG A 77 1.28 15.59 -12.82
C ARG A 77 0.73 15.07 -14.16
N ARG A 78 0.67 15.95 -15.16
CA ARG A 78 0.43 15.57 -16.56
C ARG A 78 1.65 14.80 -17.09
N MET A 79 1.59 13.47 -17.08
CA MET A 79 2.77 12.63 -17.33
C MET A 79 3.30 12.75 -18.76
N ALA A 80 2.45 13.12 -19.72
CA ALA A 80 2.86 13.50 -21.08
C ALA A 80 3.75 14.76 -21.14
N GLN A 81 3.91 15.52 -20.07
CA GLN A 81 4.64 16.79 -20.05
C GLN A 81 5.92 16.74 -19.22
N VAL A 82 6.23 15.61 -18.59
CA VAL A 82 7.41 15.46 -17.75
C VAL A 82 8.50 14.62 -18.45
N PRO A 83 9.78 14.88 -18.21
CA PRO A 83 10.87 14.06 -18.74
C PRO A 83 10.93 12.68 -18.05
N LYS A 84 11.55 11.68 -18.71
CA LYS A 84 11.62 10.28 -18.22
C LYS A 84 12.06 10.14 -16.76
N HIS A 85 13.07 10.89 -16.32
CA HIS A 85 13.54 10.80 -14.93
C HIS A 85 12.48 11.24 -13.91
N VAL A 86 11.74 12.32 -14.18
CA VAL A 86 10.62 12.75 -13.33
C VAL A 86 9.48 11.73 -13.41
N PHE A 87 9.21 11.17 -14.59
CA PHE A 87 8.20 10.13 -14.76
C PHE A 87 8.48 8.93 -13.84
N LEU A 88 9.69 8.37 -13.90
CA LEU A 88 10.09 7.23 -13.08
C LEU A 88 10.15 7.57 -11.58
N GLU A 89 10.53 8.80 -11.24
CA GLU A 89 10.48 9.28 -9.86
C GLU A 89 9.04 9.33 -9.32
N GLN A 90 8.06 9.79 -10.10
CA GLN A 90 6.66 9.74 -9.68
C GLN A 90 6.20 8.31 -9.40
N LEU A 91 6.60 7.33 -10.22
CA LEU A 91 6.25 5.92 -10.01
C LEU A 91 6.87 5.39 -8.72
N LYS A 92 8.20 5.49 -8.59
CA LYS A 92 8.94 5.02 -7.40
C LYS A 92 8.40 5.63 -6.11
N LEU A 93 8.18 6.95 -6.08
CA LEU A 93 7.67 7.62 -4.87
C LEU A 93 6.25 7.16 -4.53
N THR A 94 5.40 6.91 -5.53
CA THR A 94 4.02 6.44 -5.28
C THR A 94 4.00 5.01 -4.76
N GLU A 95 4.86 4.13 -5.29
CA GLU A 95 5.00 2.75 -4.82
C GLU A 95 5.48 2.72 -3.36
N LEU A 96 6.48 3.53 -3.01
CA LEU A 96 6.97 3.64 -1.64
C LEU A 96 5.91 4.24 -0.70
N ALA A 97 5.14 5.24 -1.16
CA ALA A 97 4.03 5.81 -0.39
C ALA A 97 2.92 4.78 -0.13
N TYR A 98 2.57 3.99 -1.15
CA TYR A 98 1.61 2.91 -1.02
C TYR A 98 2.07 1.88 0.03
N GLN A 99 3.32 1.42 -0.08
CA GLN A 99 3.85 0.40 0.81
C GLN A 99 4.03 0.90 2.25
N ASP A 100 4.48 2.14 2.44
CA ASP A 100 4.56 2.75 3.77
C ASP A 100 3.17 2.97 4.39
N ALA A 101 2.15 3.29 3.59
CA ALA A 101 0.79 3.52 4.08
C ALA A 101 0.05 2.23 4.42
N THR A 102 0.25 1.17 3.63
CA THR A 102 -0.57 -0.06 3.67
C THR A 102 0.16 -1.27 4.24
N GLY A 103 1.50 -1.24 4.29
CA GLY A 103 2.32 -2.42 4.58
C GLY A 103 2.36 -3.45 3.44
N LEU A 104 1.70 -3.19 2.31
CA LEU A 104 1.57 -4.10 1.18
C LEU A 104 2.34 -3.59 -0.05
N PRO A 105 2.85 -4.46 -0.92
CA PRO A 105 3.47 -4.04 -2.16
C PRO A 105 2.45 -3.37 -3.09
N CYS A 106 2.88 -2.36 -3.83
CA CYS A 106 2.00 -1.61 -4.74
C CYS A 106 1.59 -2.47 -5.95
N PRO A 107 0.32 -2.48 -6.38
CA PRO A 107 -0.07 -3.18 -7.61
C PRO A 107 0.57 -2.54 -8.84
N ASN A 108 0.87 -3.34 -9.86
CA ASN A 108 1.44 -2.91 -11.14
C ASN A 108 0.37 -2.42 -12.14
N PHE A 109 -0.67 -1.76 -11.66
CA PHE A 109 -1.58 -1.00 -12.51
C PHE A 109 -1.86 0.34 -11.87
N MET A 110 -2.11 1.34 -12.70
CA MET A 110 -2.26 2.73 -12.26
C MET A 110 -3.20 3.45 -13.23
N ARG A 111 -3.52 4.70 -12.93
CA ARG A 111 -4.13 5.60 -13.91
C ARG A 111 -3.32 6.87 -14.01
N PHE A 112 -3.06 7.36 -15.21
CA PHE A 112 -2.43 8.66 -15.36
C PHE A 112 -3.39 9.81 -15.10
N PRO A 113 -2.97 10.82 -14.31
CA PRO A 113 -3.72 12.05 -14.16
C PRO A 113 -4.10 12.65 -15.52
N TYR A 114 -5.37 13.04 -15.64
CA TYR A 114 -5.94 13.69 -16.82
C TYR A 114 -5.90 12.85 -18.11
N CYS A 115 -5.76 11.51 -18.03
CA CYS A 115 -5.49 10.64 -19.19
C CYS A 115 -4.29 11.19 -20.01
N SER A 116 -3.29 11.76 -19.31
CA SER A 116 -2.23 12.54 -19.94
C SER A 116 -0.97 11.70 -20.13
N PHE A 117 -0.90 10.98 -21.24
CA PHE A 117 0.27 10.19 -21.64
C PHE A 117 0.54 10.26 -23.14
N ARG A 118 1.74 9.85 -23.54
CA ARG A 118 2.17 9.56 -24.92
C ARG A 118 2.50 8.07 -25.02
N GLU A 119 2.61 7.54 -26.24
CA GLU A 119 3.02 6.14 -26.45
C GLU A 119 4.33 5.80 -25.73
N GLU A 120 5.31 6.71 -25.79
CA GLU A 120 6.58 6.57 -25.08
C GLU A 120 6.42 6.49 -23.54
N ASN A 121 5.42 7.15 -22.96
CA ASN A 121 5.15 7.02 -21.53
C ASN A 121 4.63 5.62 -21.18
N LEU A 122 3.81 5.02 -22.06
CA LEU A 122 3.33 3.65 -21.90
C LEU A 122 4.48 2.64 -22.03
N ASP A 123 5.46 2.91 -22.90
CA ASP A 123 6.70 2.12 -22.98
C ASP A 123 7.49 2.18 -21.67
N TRP A 124 7.73 3.39 -21.15
CA TRP A 124 8.45 3.56 -19.88
C TRP A 124 7.71 2.90 -18.71
N LEU A 125 6.39 2.97 -18.70
CA LEU A 125 5.54 2.34 -17.70
C LEU A 125 5.69 0.81 -17.73
N ALA A 126 5.59 0.22 -18.91
CA ALA A 126 5.79 -1.21 -19.11
C ALA A 126 7.22 -1.66 -18.77
N GLU A 127 8.24 -0.88 -19.15
CA GLU A 127 9.66 -1.14 -18.83
C GLU A 127 9.95 -1.08 -17.32
N TRP A 128 9.23 -0.23 -16.58
CA TRP A 128 9.48 -0.01 -15.15
C TRP A 128 9.14 -1.23 -14.28
N GLY A 129 8.14 -2.01 -14.66
CA GLY A 129 7.67 -3.14 -13.86
C GLY A 129 6.47 -3.89 -14.44
N GLY A 130 6.26 -3.81 -15.76
CA GLY A 130 5.08 -4.36 -16.41
C GLY A 130 3.79 -3.61 -16.05
N TYR A 131 3.89 -2.32 -15.72
CA TYR A 131 2.71 -1.56 -15.32
C TYR A 131 1.70 -1.38 -16.45
N LEU A 132 0.43 -1.30 -16.06
CA LEU A 132 -0.68 -0.98 -16.94
C LEU A 132 -1.30 0.36 -16.56
N ASP A 133 -1.60 1.16 -17.57
CA ASP A 133 -2.46 2.34 -17.40
C ASP A 133 -3.93 1.91 -17.59
N ILE A 134 -4.78 2.27 -16.64
CA ILE A 134 -6.19 1.88 -16.61
C ILE A 134 -7.03 3.11 -16.95
N GLU A 135 -7.82 3.02 -18.00
CA GLU A 135 -8.66 4.11 -18.50
C GLU A 135 -10.12 3.65 -18.61
N GLY A 136 -11.03 4.56 -18.97
CA GLY A 136 -12.44 4.21 -19.06
C GLY A 136 -13.34 5.34 -19.56
N ILE A 137 -14.64 5.18 -19.32
CA ILE A 137 -15.65 6.19 -19.66
C ILE A 137 -15.64 7.29 -18.60
N ASP A 138 -15.25 8.50 -19.01
CA ASP A 138 -15.28 9.70 -18.15
C ASP A 138 -16.73 10.12 -17.83
N SER A 139 -17.06 10.07 -16.54
CA SER A 139 -18.35 10.53 -15.99
C SER A 139 -18.51 12.05 -16.03
N ARG A 140 -17.40 12.80 -16.12
CA ARG A 140 -17.32 14.26 -16.05
C ARG A 140 -17.79 14.85 -14.72
N ASP A 141 -17.85 14.05 -13.65
CA ASP A 141 -18.26 14.48 -12.32
C ASP A 141 -17.35 15.58 -11.73
N TRP A 142 -16.08 15.63 -12.15
CA TRP A 142 -15.13 16.70 -11.85
C TRP A 142 -15.60 18.12 -12.27
N LYS A 143 -16.66 18.23 -13.07
CA LYS A 143 -17.32 19.51 -13.39
C LYS A 143 -18.29 19.99 -12.32
N GLY A 144 -18.54 19.22 -11.26
CA GLY A 144 -19.54 19.52 -10.25
C GLY A 144 -20.98 19.44 -10.79
N ILE A 145 -21.21 18.55 -11.74
CA ILE A 145 -22.52 18.33 -12.38
C ILE A 145 -23.45 17.48 -11.50
N SER A 146 -24.75 17.49 -11.84
CA SER A 146 -25.78 16.75 -11.11
C SER A 146 -25.61 15.23 -11.25
N ALA A 147 -26.23 14.47 -10.34
CA ALA A 147 -26.22 13.02 -10.43
C ALA A 147 -26.90 12.52 -11.72
N GLU A 148 -27.97 13.19 -12.12
CA GLU A 148 -28.72 12.89 -13.35
C GLU A 148 -27.85 13.09 -14.59
N ASP A 149 -27.05 14.16 -14.64
CA ASP A 149 -26.14 14.42 -15.77
C ASP A 149 -25.01 13.38 -15.83
N ILE A 150 -24.49 12.97 -14.67
CA ILE A 150 -23.46 11.91 -14.58
C ILE A 150 -24.05 10.58 -15.10
N VAL A 151 -25.24 10.21 -14.63
CA VAL A 151 -25.92 8.99 -15.07
C VAL A 151 -26.17 9.04 -16.57
N ALA A 152 -26.69 10.16 -17.10
CA ALA A 152 -26.94 10.33 -18.53
C ALA A 152 -25.66 10.22 -19.39
N GLN A 153 -24.51 10.64 -18.85
CA GLN A 153 -23.20 10.54 -19.51
C GLN A 153 -22.69 9.10 -19.57
N VAL A 154 -22.85 8.32 -18.49
CA VAL A 154 -22.24 6.98 -18.35
C VAL A 154 -23.19 5.87 -18.83
N GLN A 155 -24.48 5.95 -18.51
CA GLN A 155 -25.47 4.91 -18.75
C GLN A 155 -25.50 4.37 -20.21
N PRO A 156 -25.33 5.19 -21.27
CA PRO A 156 -25.33 4.68 -22.64
C PRO A 156 -24.19 3.69 -22.93
N GLY A 157 -23.04 3.84 -22.28
CA GLY A 157 -21.84 3.00 -22.47
C GLY A 157 -21.61 1.99 -21.34
N LEU A 158 -22.57 1.83 -20.43
CA LEU A 158 -22.48 0.88 -19.32
C LEU A 158 -22.85 -0.54 -19.77
N GLU A 159 -21.86 -1.29 -20.22
CA GLU A 159 -21.98 -2.64 -20.79
C GLU A 159 -20.87 -3.55 -20.27
N ASN A 160 -20.83 -4.80 -20.75
CA ASN A 160 -19.85 -5.82 -20.34
C ASN A 160 -18.41 -5.29 -20.43
N GLY A 161 -17.64 -5.42 -19.36
CA GLY A 161 -16.26 -4.98 -19.25
C GLY A 161 -16.06 -3.47 -19.08
N THR A 162 -17.13 -2.66 -19.01
CA THR A 162 -16.99 -1.19 -18.88
C THR A 162 -16.24 -0.81 -17.61
N ILE A 163 -15.29 0.11 -17.74
CA ILE A 163 -14.63 0.81 -16.63
C ILE A 163 -15.18 2.24 -16.60
N VAL A 164 -15.75 2.65 -15.47
CA VAL A 164 -16.31 3.98 -15.24
C VAL A 164 -15.32 4.82 -14.44
N VAL A 165 -14.99 6.02 -14.93
CA VAL A 165 -14.07 6.96 -14.28
C VAL A 165 -14.88 8.05 -13.58
N GLN A 166 -14.74 8.11 -12.25
CA GLN A 166 -15.33 9.09 -11.35
C GLN A 166 -14.24 9.66 -10.44
N HIS A 167 -14.60 10.62 -9.60
CA HIS A 167 -13.78 11.18 -8.55
C HIS A 167 -14.51 11.07 -7.20
N SER A 168 -13.75 10.99 -6.13
CA SER A 168 -14.15 10.83 -4.72
C SER A 168 -13.84 12.06 -3.85
N ASN A 169 -14.00 13.27 -4.42
CA ASN A 169 -13.65 14.55 -3.79
C ASN A 169 -14.85 15.50 -3.64
N ASP A 170 -14.61 16.62 -2.96
CA ASP A 170 -15.62 17.66 -2.71
C ASP A 170 -16.18 18.35 -3.97
N ILE A 171 -15.49 18.25 -5.11
CA ILE A 171 -15.96 18.82 -6.39
C ILE A 171 -16.99 17.89 -7.03
N ALA A 172 -16.82 16.58 -6.88
CA ALA A 172 -17.68 15.55 -7.45
C ALA A 172 -18.99 15.35 -6.68
N VAL A 173 -19.69 16.46 -6.38
CA VAL A 173 -20.86 16.50 -5.47
C VAL A 173 -22.02 15.59 -5.87
N GLY A 174 -22.23 15.37 -7.18
CA GLY A 174 -23.27 14.47 -7.69
C GLY A 174 -22.86 13.00 -7.76
N SER A 175 -21.57 12.71 -7.57
CA SER A 175 -20.98 11.39 -7.85
C SER A 175 -21.49 10.28 -6.90
N PRO A 176 -21.67 10.50 -5.57
CA PRO A 176 -22.21 9.46 -4.69
C PRO A 176 -23.62 8.99 -5.07
N GLU A 177 -24.51 9.93 -5.40
CA GLU A 177 -25.88 9.59 -5.81
C GLU A 177 -25.89 8.96 -7.20
N ALA A 178 -25.09 9.48 -8.14
CA ALA A 178 -24.95 8.89 -9.47
C ALA A 178 -24.39 7.47 -9.39
N LEU A 179 -23.41 7.21 -8.52
CA LEU A 179 -22.83 5.89 -8.30
C LEU A 179 -23.92 4.89 -7.89
N ARG A 180 -24.78 5.23 -6.93
CA ARG A 180 -25.89 4.38 -6.51
C ARG A 180 -26.80 4.04 -7.70
N GLN A 181 -27.22 5.05 -8.47
CA GLN A 181 -28.08 4.85 -9.64
C GLN A 181 -27.41 4.01 -10.72
N LEU A 182 -26.12 4.25 -11.01
CA LEU A 182 -25.35 3.50 -11.99
C LEU A 182 -25.16 2.03 -11.58
N ILE A 183 -24.92 1.75 -10.31
CA ILE A 183 -24.85 0.37 -9.81
C ILE A 183 -26.21 -0.33 -9.97
N GLN A 184 -27.31 0.35 -9.65
CA GLN A 184 -28.65 -0.22 -9.84
C GLN A 184 -28.96 -0.50 -11.32
N ILE A 185 -28.56 0.41 -12.22
CA ILE A 185 -28.66 0.20 -13.67
C ILE A 185 -27.78 -0.98 -14.11
N ALA A 186 -26.54 -1.09 -13.61
CA ALA A 186 -25.65 -2.20 -13.89
C ALA A 186 -26.28 -3.54 -13.50
N LYS A 187 -26.82 -3.63 -12.27
CA LYS A 187 -27.54 -4.82 -11.78
C LYS A 187 -28.76 -5.17 -12.64
N GLN A 188 -29.55 -4.18 -13.05
CA GLN A 188 -30.68 -4.39 -13.97
C GLN A 188 -30.26 -4.92 -15.35
N ARG A 189 -29.05 -4.58 -15.80
CA ARG A 189 -28.44 -5.10 -17.03
C ARG A 189 -27.73 -6.44 -16.83
N GLY A 190 -27.74 -6.99 -15.61
CA GLY A 190 -27.06 -8.23 -15.27
C GLY A 190 -25.54 -8.08 -15.09
N LEU A 191 -25.03 -6.85 -14.98
CA LEU A 191 -23.60 -6.59 -14.75
C LEU A 191 -23.29 -6.66 -13.25
N ARG A 192 -22.20 -7.36 -12.91
CA ARG A 192 -21.62 -7.36 -11.56
C ARG A 192 -20.56 -6.26 -11.44
N GLY A 193 -20.65 -5.45 -10.39
CA GLY A 193 -19.64 -4.44 -10.07
C GLY A 193 -18.41 -5.07 -9.41
N VAL A 194 -17.24 -4.91 -10.03
CA VAL A 194 -15.98 -5.57 -9.63
C VAL A 194 -14.81 -4.59 -9.60
N GLY A 195 -13.74 -4.94 -8.88
CA GLY A 195 -12.50 -4.18 -8.89
C GLY A 195 -11.69 -4.38 -10.19
N ILE A 196 -10.72 -3.50 -10.43
CA ILE A 196 -9.82 -3.59 -11.58
C ILE A 196 -9.05 -4.91 -11.69
N PRO A 197 -8.59 -5.57 -10.61
CA PRO A 197 -7.95 -6.88 -10.72
C PRO A 197 -8.80 -7.90 -11.46
N GLU A 198 -10.11 -7.97 -11.19
CA GLU A 198 -11.01 -8.89 -11.87
C GLU A 198 -11.28 -8.47 -13.34
N ILE A 199 -11.30 -7.16 -13.62
CA ILE A 199 -11.35 -6.65 -15.00
C ILE A 199 -10.11 -7.10 -15.79
N LEU A 200 -8.92 -7.02 -15.20
CA LEU A 200 -7.67 -7.45 -15.82
C LEU A 200 -7.64 -8.97 -16.02
N GLU A 201 -8.06 -9.74 -15.02
CA GLU A 201 -8.15 -11.20 -15.13
C GLU A 201 -9.10 -11.61 -16.26
N SER A 202 -10.21 -10.90 -16.45
CA SER A 202 -11.18 -11.18 -17.51
C SER A 202 -10.57 -11.14 -18.92
N ILE A 203 -9.49 -10.35 -19.12
CA ILE A 203 -8.76 -10.23 -20.39
C ILE A 203 -7.44 -11.01 -20.41
N GLY A 204 -7.25 -11.93 -19.44
CA GLY A 204 -6.07 -12.79 -19.34
C GLY A 204 -4.83 -12.08 -18.83
N VAL A 205 -5.00 -11.01 -18.04
CA VAL A 205 -3.90 -10.25 -17.45
C VAL A 205 -3.88 -10.46 -15.94
N GLU A 206 -2.78 -11.02 -15.44
CA GLU A 206 -2.55 -11.19 -14.00
C GLU A 206 -1.98 -9.91 -13.38
N VAL A 207 -2.48 -9.54 -12.20
CA VAL A 207 -1.97 -8.40 -11.44
C VAL A 207 -0.67 -8.78 -10.76
N GLY A 208 0.39 -8.06 -11.07
CA GLY A 208 1.66 -8.13 -10.35
C GLY A 208 1.73 -7.08 -9.24
N TYR A 209 2.70 -7.25 -8.35
CA TYR A 209 2.95 -6.33 -7.25
C TYR A 209 4.43 -5.94 -7.21
N ARG A 210 4.71 -4.74 -6.71
CA ARG A 210 6.04 -4.10 -6.69
C ARG A 210 6.49 -3.93 -5.24
N PRO A 211 7.06 -4.97 -4.62
CA PRO A 211 7.61 -4.86 -3.28
C PRO A 211 8.94 -4.08 -3.31
N TRP A 212 9.16 -3.27 -2.30
CA TRP A 212 10.41 -2.57 -2.06
C TRP A 212 11.02 -3.02 -0.74
N LYS A 213 12.35 -2.92 -0.65
CA LYS A 213 13.07 -3.08 0.61
C LYS A 213 14.12 -1.99 0.78
N ILE A 214 14.49 -1.76 2.03
CA ILE A 214 15.72 -1.06 2.39
C ILE A 214 16.75 -2.06 2.88
N THR A 215 17.97 -1.92 2.39
CA THR A 215 19.16 -2.61 2.90
C THR A 215 20.08 -1.57 3.55
N VAL A 216 20.57 -1.85 4.75
CA VAL A 216 21.47 -0.98 5.53
C VAL A 216 22.77 -1.72 5.78
N GLU A 217 23.90 -1.09 5.47
CA GLU A 217 25.24 -1.63 5.79
C GLU A 217 25.45 -1.55 7.30
N VAL A 218 25.83 -2.67 7.94
CA VAL A 218 26.12 -2.68 9.38
C VAL A 218 27.33 -1.77 9.64
N PRO A 219 27.19 -0.72 10.46
CA PRO A 219 28.27 0.23 10.72
C PRO A 219 29.42 -0.44 11.49
N ALA A 220 30.66 -0.01 11.21
CA ALA A 220 31.85 -0.54 11.86
C ALA A 220 31.98 -0.12 13.33
N GLU A 221 31.44 1.05 13.70
CA GLU A 221 31.41 1.56 15.06
C GLU A 221 29.96 1.91 15.44
N LEU A 222 29.55 1.46 16.63
CA LEU A 222 28.24 1.79 17.21
C LEU A 222 28.42 2.93 18.21
N ASP A 223 27.67 3.99 18.01
CA ASP A 223 27.81 5.27 18.70
C ASP A 223 27.23 5.27 20.13
N HIS A 224 26.34 4.32 20.46
CA HIS A 224 25.67 4.23 21.75
C HIS A 224 25.33 2.78 22.14
N PRO A 225 25.23 2.49 23.46
CA PRO A 225 24.78 1.18 23.93
C PRO A 225 23.30 0.95 23.60
N VAL A 226 22.97 -0.30 23.29
CA VAL A 226 21.60 -0.79 22.98
C VAL A 226 20.87 -1.15 24.27
N ASP A 227 21.17 -0.44 25.37
CA ASP A 227 20.62 -0.74 26.68
C ASP A 227 19.09 -0.80 26.60
N ASN A 228 18.51 -1.74 27.35
CA ASN A 228 17.07 -1.96 27.50
C ASN A 228 16.35 -2.77 26.40
N TRP A 229 17.07 -3.40 25.47
CA TRP A 229 16.50 -4.49 24.66
C TRP A 229 16.75 -5.84 25.31
N ILE A 230 15.69 -6.63 25.46
CA ILE A 230 15.71 -7.93 26.13
C ILE A 230 15.02 -8.96 25.22
N THR A 231 15.61 -10.15 25.08
CA THR A 231 14.95 -11.26 24.39
C THR A 231 13.69 -11.68 25.14
N LEU A 232 12.56 -11.61 24.45
CA LEU A 232 11.24 -11.91 25.00
C LEU A 232 11.13 -13.39 25.35
N GLN A 233 10.63 -13.69 26.55
CA GLN A 233 10.37 -15.07 26.98
C GLN A 233 8.90 -15.46 26.77
N ASP A 234 8.63 -16.77 26.70
CA ASP A 234 7.28 -17.30 26.42
C ASP A 234 6.21 -16.82 27.43
N GLU A 235 6.59 -16.62 28.69
CA GLU A 235 5.69 -16.16 29.74
C GLU A 235 5.25 -14.70 29.57
N GLU A 236 6.00 -13.90 28.81
CA GLU A 236 5.78 -12.46 28.63
C GLU A 236 4.83 -12.13 27.48
N PHE A 237 4.54 -13.08 26.58
CA PHE A 237 3.66 -12.85 25.42
C PHE A 237 2.27 -12.33 25.79
N ALA A 238 1.70 -12.82 26.89
CA ALA A 238 0.37 -12.40 27.33
C ALA A 238 0.34 -10.92 27.77
N GLU A 239 1.41 -10.47 28.42
CA GLU A 239 1.57 -9.08 28.87
C GLU A 239 1.88 -8.17 27.68
N LEU A 240 2.80 -8.59 26.79
CA LEU A 240 3.09 -7.88 25.56
C LEU A 240 1.81 -7.70 24.72
N ALA A 241 1.03 -8.75 24.50
CA ALA A 241 -0.23 -8.67 23.76
C ALA A 241 -1.24 -7.72 24.42
N ALA A 242 -1.31 -7.69 25.76
CA ALA A 242 -2.22 -6.82 26.50
C ALA A 242 -1.85 -5.34 26.36
N GLN A 243 -0.55 -5.02 26.28
CA GLN A 243 -0.06 -3.66 26.12
C GLN A 243 -0.09 -3.21 24.65
N THR A 244 0.28 -4.08 23.71
CA THR A 244 0.46 -3.74 22.28
C THR A 244 -0.83 -3.72 21.47
N VAL A 245 -1.90 -4.41 21.89
CA VAL A 245 -3.22 -4.32 21.21
C VAL A 245 -3.76 -2.89 21.15
N LYS A 246 -3.27 -2.00 22.03
CA LYS A 246 -3.67 -0.58 22.12
C LYS A 246 -2.72 0.38 21.39
N TRP A 247 -1.65 -0.11 20.78
CA TRP A 247 -0.68 0.73 20.06
C TRP A 247 -1.14 0.99 18.61
N ASP A 248 -2.41 0.72 18.28
CA ASP A 248 -2.98 0.69 16.93
C ASP A 248 -2.27 -0.24 15.93
N ILE A 249 -1.31 -1.07 16.38
CA ILE A 249 -0.59 -2.07 15.58
C ILE A 249 -1.50 -3.04 14.80
N PRO A 250 -2.62 -3.54 15.36
CA PRO A 250 -3.46 -4.53 14.68
C PRO A 250 -4.13 -4.01 13.41
N GLU A 251 -4.13 -2.70 13.14
CA GLU A 251 -4.70 -2.16 11.91
C GLU A 251 -3.67 -2.06 10.76
N TYR A 252 -2.40 -2.42 10.97
CA TYR A 252 -1.33 -2.10 10.02
C TYR A 252 -1.03 -3.17 8.97
N THR A 253 -1.39 -4.45 9.18
CA THR A 253 -1.09 -5.51 8.19
C THR A 253 -1.97 -6.76 8.31
N LEU A 254 -2.57 -7.03 9.47
CA LEU A 254 -3.30 -8.27 9.72
C LEU A 254 -4.56 -7.91 10.51
N GLN A 255 -5.73 -8.07 9.89
CA GLN A 255 -7.05 -7.75 10.47
C GLN A 255 -7.37 -8.63 11.69
N PHE A 256 -6.66 -8.43 12.81
CA PHE A 256 -6.93 -9.16 14.04
C PHE A 256 -8.16 -8.57 14.71
N ASN A 257 -9.24 -9.34 14.72
CA ASN A 257 -10.53 -8.93 15.26
C ASN A 257 -10.62 -9.16 16.78
N SER A 258 -9.57 -9.71 17.41
CA SER A 258 -9.55 -9.96 18.85
C SER A 258 -8.14 -9.98 19.47
N LYS A 259 -8.08 -9.68 20.78
CA LYS A 259 -6.87 -9.86 21.61
C LYS A 259 -6.32 -11.29 21.54
N SER A 260 -7.17 -12.29 21.33
CA SER A 260 -6.77 -13.69 21.26
C SER A 260 -6.04 -14.00 19.97
N GLU A 261 -6.52 -13.48 18.84
CA GLU A 261 -5.82 -13.59 17.55
C GLU A 261 -4.47 -12.87 17.59
N TRP A 262 -4.41 -11.70 18.23
CA TRP A 262 -3.14 -10.98 18.41
C TRP A 262 -2.13 -11.76 19.27
N LEU A 263 -2.60 -12.37 20.37
CA LEU A 263 -1.74 -13.22 21.20
C LEU A 263 -1.23 -14.45 20.44
N GLU A 264 -2.09 -15.08 19.63
CA GLU A 264 -1.71 -16.21 18.80
C GLU A 264 -0.67 -15.82 17.74
N HIS A 265 -0.83 -14.66 17.10
CA HIS A 265 0.15 -14.12 16.17
C HIS A 265 1.54 -13.90 16.80
N LEU A 266 1.60 -13.38 18.03
CA LEU A 266 2.89 -13.19 18.73
C LEU A 266 3.53 -14.54 19.13
N LYS A 267 2.71 -15.55 19.46
CA LYS A 267 3.18 -16.89 19.84
C LYS A 267 3.69 -17.73 18.68
N ASN A 268 3.16 -17.52 17.47
CA ASN A 268 3.56 -18.30 16.31
C ASN A 268 4.72 -17.62 15.58
N PRO A 269 5.79 -18.35 15.20
CA PRO A 269 6.84 -17.80 14.36
C PRO A 269 6.31 -17.20 13.05
N LEU A 270 6.89 -16.10 12.60
CA LEU A 270 6.58 -15.53 11.27
C LEU A 270 7.27 -16.35 10.17
N GLU A 271 6.58 -16.47 9.03
CA GLU A 271 7.14 -16.90 7.77
C GLU A 271 6.81 -15.82 6.72
N GLU A 272 7.74 -14.88 6.54
CA GLU A 272 7.56 -13.76 5.63
C GLU A 272 8.78 -13.62 4.72
N PHE A 273 8.55 -13.29 3.44
CA PHE A 273 9.63 -13.07 2.45
C PHE A 273 10.57 -14.29 2.28
N GLY A 274 10.05 -15.50 2.50
CA GLY A 274 10.85 -16.74 2.47
C GLY A 274 11.77 -16.91 3.69
N ILE A 275 11.55 -16.12 4.75
CA ILE A 275 12.37 -16.11 5.96
C ILE A 275 11.51 -16.51 7.15
N THR A 276 12.00 -17.49 7.90
CA THR A 276 11.42 -17.89 9.18
C THR A 276 11.99 -17.02 10.30
N GLU A 277 11.13 -16.54 11.19
CA GLU A 277 11.54 -15.81 12.40
C GLU A 277 12.49 -16.64 13.26
N ASN A 278 13.58 -16.03 13.71
CA ASN A 278 14.40 -16.56 14.78
C ASN A 278 13.86 -16.08 16.13
N ARG A 279 13.29 -16.98 16.92
CA ARG A 279 12.66 -16.64 18.21
C ARG A 279 13.65 -16.11 19.25
N GLU A 280 14.94 -16.39 19.12
CA GLU A 280 15.99 -15.80 19.96
C GLU A 280 16.21 -14.30 19.67
N LEU A 281 15.74 -13.84 18.51
CA LEU A 281 15.79 -12.44 18.05
C LEU A 281 14.45 -11.73 18.20
N PHE A 282 13.45 -12.36 18.84
CA PHE A 282 12.25 -11.63 19.27
C PHE A 282 12.62 -10.83 20.52
N ALA A 283 12.87 -9.54 20.34
CA ALA A 283 13.28 -8.65 21.42
C ALA A 283 12.22 -7.60 21.74
N ILE A 284 12.13 -7.26 23.01
CA ILE A 284 11.32 -6.16 23.53
C ILE A 284 12.22 -5.05 24.06
N ARG A 285 11.73 -3.82 23.93
CA ARG A 285 12.33 -2.65 24.56
C ARG A 285 11.50 -2.26 25.77
N GLU A 286 12.11 -2.27 26.94
CA GLU A 286 11.50 -1.84 28.19
C GLU A 286 12.00 -0.45 28.60
N PHE A 287 11.15 0.35 29.22
CA PHE A 287 11.58 1.53 29.96
C PHE A 287 10.68 1.70 31.19
N GLU A 288 11.30 1.72 32.37
CA GLU A 288 10.64 1.82 33.68
C GLU A 288 9.51 0.81 33.90
N GLY A 289 9.74 -0.49 33.61
CA GLY A 289 8.73 -1.53 33.85
C GLY A 289 7.61 -1.57 32.81
N THR A 290 7.72 -0.80 31.73
CA THR A 290 6.70 -0.73 30.66
C THR A 290 7.32 -1.08 29.31
N TYR A 291 6.60 -1.79 28.46
CA TYR A 291 7.05 -2.06 27.10
C TYR A 291 6.83 -0.84 26.20
N TRP A 292 7.85 -0.49 25.44
CA TRP A 292 7.87 0.67 24.53
C TRP A 292 8.02 0.27 23.06
N GLY A 293 8.54 -0.92 22.80
CA GLY A 293 8.67 -1.45 21.45
C GLY A 293 8.92 -2.95 21.46
N TYR A 294 8.71 -3.57 20.31
CA TYR A 294 9.18 -4.93 20.04
C TYR A 294 9.73 -5.04 18.63
N VAL A 295 10.55 -6.07 18.41
CA VAL A 295 11.07 -6.45 17.10
C VAL A 295 11.09 -7.96 16.98
N ARG A 296 10.74 -8.43 15.79
CA ARG A 296 10.74 -9.81 15.32
C ARG A 296 11.67 -9.87 14.12
N ALA A 297 12.69 -10.72 14.18
CA ALA A 297 13.71 -10.78 13.14
C ALA A 297 14.03 -12.22 12.72
N GLY A 298 14.40 -12.36 11.46
CA GLY A 298 15.01 -13.56 10.90
C GLY A 298 16.43 -13.28 10.42
N VAL A 299 17.10 -14.31 9.93
CA VAL A 299 18.49 -14.22 9.46
C VAL A 299 18.59 -14.92 8.11
N THR A 300 19.28 -14.29 7.16
CA THR A 300 19.71 -14.92 5.90
C THR A 300 21.22 -15.21 5.96
N GLU A 301 21.85 -15.54 4.83
CA GLU A 301 23.30 -15.77 4.81
C GLU A 301 24.13 -14.55 5.29
N ASP A 302 23.68 -13.33 5.00
CA ASP A 302 24.46 -12.10 5.24
C ASP A 302 23.64 -10.96 5.88
N SER A 303 22.32 -11.15 6.08
CA SER A 303 21.44 -10.08 6.54
C SER A 303 20.65 -10.47 7.79
N LEU A 304 20.51 -9.51 8.71
CA LEU A 304 19.46 -9.52 9.72
C LEU A 304 18.19 -8.93 9.09
N VAL A 305 17.10 -9.68 9.03
CA VAL A 305 15.87 -9.23 8.38
C VAL A 305 14.82 -8.90 9.42
N LEU A 306 14.38 -7.64 9.46
CA LEU A 306 13.31 -7.16 10.32
C LEU A 306 11.97 -7.57 9.70
N LEU A 307 11.31 -8.56 10.32
CA LEU A 307 10.06 -9.14 9.83
C LEU A 307 8.86 -8.32 10.32
N ASP A 308 8.83 -8.04 11.62
CA ASP A 308 7.79 -7.21 12.24
C ASP A 308 8.38 -6.42 13.40
N TYR A 309 7.85 -5.22 13.63
CA TYR A 309 8.22 -4.39 14.76
C TYR A 309 7.15 -3.33 14.99
N ALA A 310 7.06 -2.89 16.23
CA ALA A 310 6.19 -1.80 16.59
C ALA A 310 6.70 -1.04 17.80
N ALA A 311 6.13 0.15 17.99
CA ALA A 311 6.46 1.07 19.05
C ALA A 311 5.18 1.68 19.65
N ARG A 312 5.18 1.92 20.95
CA ARG A 312 4.06 2.58 21.65
C ARG A 312 3.76 3.98 21.12
N GLU A 313 4.81 4.68 20.67
CA GLU A 313 4.68 5.98 20.04
C GLU A 313 5.46 5.98 18.71
N ALA A 314 4.81 6.47 17.65
CA ALA A 314 5.42 6.67 16.32
C ALA A 314 6.40 7.86 16.28
N GLN A 315 7.02 8.21 17.40
CA GLN A 315 8.05 9.25 17.44
C GLN A 315 9.34 8.71 16.83
N ALA A 316 10.06 9.58 16.11
CA ALA A 316 11.27 9.25 15.37
C ALA A 316 12.30 8.48 16.23
N ASP A 317 12.34 8.72 17.55
CA ASP A 317 13.32 8.09 18.42
C ASP A 317 13.23 6.55 18.44
N THR A 318 12.04 5.94 18.27
CA THR A 318 11.92 4.48 18.38
C THR A 318 12.56 3.72 17.22
N LEU A 319 12.46 4.23 15.99
CA LEU A 319 13.13 3.62 14.84
C LEU A 319 14.66 3.74 14.95
N VAL A 320 15.19 4.79 15.59
CA VAL A 320 16.63 4.89 15.88
C VAL A 320 17.06 3.78 16.84
N TYR A 321 16.30 3.55 17.92
CA TYR A 321 16.60 2.48 18.87
C TYR A 321 16.51 1.10 18.22
N LEU A 322 15.54 0.89 17.33
CA LEU A 322 15.41 -0.34 16.54
C LEU A 322 16.62 -0.55 15.61
N LEU A 323 17.02 0.48 14.85
CA LEU A 323 18.16 0.40 13.93
C LEU A 323 19.48 0.13 14.68
N ARG A 324 19.68 0.77 15.84
CA ARG A 324 20.84 0.48 16.71
C ARG A 324 20.83 -0.94 17.24
N TRP A 325 19.68 -1.43 17.68
CA TRP A 325 19.53 -2.83 18.07
C TRP A 325 19.85 -3.79 16.93
N ALA A 326 19.31 -3.51 15.74
CA ALA A 326 19.54 -4.33 14.56
C ALA A 326 21.03 -4.35 14.17
N ALA A 327 21.71 -3.21 14.23
CA ALA A 327 23.13 -3.10 13.91
C ALA A 327 24.02 -3.86 14.92
N GLU A 328 23.76 -3.74 16.22
CA GLU A 328 24.50 -4.49 17.23
C GLU A 328 24.26 -6.00 17.12
N THR A 329 23.00 -6.39 16.90
CA THR A 329 22.60 -7.79 16.72
C THR A 329 23.25 -8.39 15.48
N ALA A 330 23.17 -7.70 14.34
CA ALA A 330 23.81 -8.13 13.10
C ALA A 330 25.33 -8.27 13.27
N SER A 331 25.98 -7.29 13.92
CA SER A 331 27.42 -7.33 14.22
C SER A 331 27.80 -8.53 15.09
N LYS A 332 27.05 -8.83 16.16
CA LYS A 332 27.27 -10.00 17.03
C LYS A 332 27.12 -11.33 16.29
N LEU A 333 26.21 -11.38 15.32
CA LEU A 333 25.97 -12.56 14.48
C LEU A 333 26.95 -12.67 13.29
N GLY A 334 27.80 -11.66 13.06
CA GLY A 334 28.74 -11.63 11.93
C GLY A 334 28.09 -11.31 10.58
N LEU A 335 26.90 -10.72 10.59
CA LEU A 335 26.15 -10.30 9.41
C LEU A 335 26.61 -8.91 8.97
N THR A 336 26.59 -8.63 7.66
CA THR A 336 27.03 -7.32 7.13
C THR A 336 25.89 -6.39 6.76
N GLN A 337 24.65 -6.89 6.74
CA GLN A 337 23.47 -6.13 6.32
C GLN A 337 22.30 -6.23 7.29
N ILE A 338 21.44 -5.21 7.25
CA ILE A 338 20.10 -5.22 7.84
C ILE A 338 19.10 -4.98 6.73
N GLU A 339 18.02 -5.75 6.68
CA GLU A 339 16.93 -5.55 5.72
C GLU A 339 15.60 -5.25 6.40
N ALA A 340 14.81 -4.35 5.79
CA ALA A 340 13.44 -4.09 6.21
C ALA A 340 12.54 -3.75 5.01
N ARG A 341 11.25 -4.02 5.16
CA ARG A 341 10.21 -3.77 4.13
C ARG A 341 9.10 -2.83 4.60
N ARG A 342 9.23 -2.32 5.81
CA ARG A 342 8.35 -1.32 6.43
C ARG A 342 9.15 -0.07 6.77
N ASP A 343 8.47 1.06 6.85
CA ASP A 343 9.06 2.37 7.17
C ASP A 343 10.30 2.70 6.30
N ILE A 344 10.31 2.25 5.03
CA ILE A 344 11.49 2.22 4.15
C ILE A 344 12.07 3.62 4.00
N ARG A 345 11.23 4.61 3.71
CA ARG A 345 11.67 6.00 3.51
C ARG A 345 12.13 6.64 4.81
N LYS A 346 11.48 6.34 5.94
CA LYS A 346 11.87 6.84 7.27
C LYS A 346 13.23 6.27 7.68
N MET A 347 13.42 4.95 7.57
CA MET A 347 14.70 4.30 7.88
C MET A 347 15.83 4.84 7.01
N ASN A 348 15.59 5.07 5.71
CA ASN A 348 16.61 5.63 4.82
C ASN A 348 17.01 7.06 5.22
N GLU A 349 16.03 7.89 5.58
CA GLU A 349 16.29 9.24 6.08
C GLU A 349 17.06 9.21 7.41
N MET A 350 16.77 8.26 8.30
CA MET A 350 17.51 8.07 9.55
C MET A 350 18.93 7.59 9.32
N CYS A 351 19.15 6.64 8.43
CA CYS A 351 20.50 6.19 8.06
C CYS A 351 21.33 7.38 7.57
N ARG A 352 20.74 8.25 6.72
CA ARG A 352 21.38 9.49 6.27
C ARG A 352 21.75 10.42 7.43
N GLN A 353 20.89 10.58 8.43
CA GLN A 353 21.15 11.41 9.61
C GLN A 353 22.23 10.82 10.53
N LEU A 354 22.29 9.49 10.65
CA LEU A 354 23.30 8.76 11.42
C LEU A 354 24.63 8.59 10.68
N GLY A 355 24.69 8.94 9.38
CA GLY A 355 25.86 8.71 8.53
C GLY A 355 26.04 7.24 8.13
N TRP A 356 25.00 6.42 8.27
CA TRP A 356 24.98 5.02 7.85
C TRP A 356 24.64 4.93 6.37
N LYS A 357 25.18 3.92 5.68
CA LYS A 357 24.85 3.67 4.27
C LYS A 357 23.61 2.80 4.19
N SER A 358 22.67 3.22 3.34
CA SER A 358 21.47 2.46 3.04
C SER A 358 21.11 2.57 1.56
N GLU A 359 20.40 1.57 1.06
CA GLU A 359 19.91 1.52 -0.30
C GLU A 359 18.45 1.05 -0.33
N ILE A 360 17.62 1.72 -1.13
CA ILE A 360 16.23 1.32 -1.39
C ILE A 360 16.15 0.67 -2.77
N THR A 361 15.86 -0.62 -2.79
CA THR A 361 15.80 -1.45 -4.01
C THR A 361 14.44 -2.14 -4.13
N GLU A 362 14.06 -2.47 -5.36
CA GLU A 362 12.92 -3.37 -5.60
C GLU A 362 13.27 -4.73 -5.01
N ASP A 363 12.35 -5.27 -4.22
CA ASP A 363 12.55 -6.56 -3.59
C ASP A 363 12.19 -7.68 -4.57
N LYS A 364 13.16 -8.54 -4.83
CA LYS A 364 12.98 -9.67 -5.76
C LYS A 364 12.91 -11.02 -5.03
N SER A 365 13.04 -11.02 -3.70
CA SER A 365 12.86 -12.24 -2.91
C SER A 365 11.37 -12.60 -2.88
N GLY A 366 10.96 -13.52 -3.75
CA GLY A 366 9.56 -13.96 -3.90
C GLY A 366 9.09 -14.17 -5.35
N ASN A 367 9.90 -13.80 -6.35
CA ASN A 367 9.62 -14.07 -7.77
C ASN A 367 10.31 -15.35 -8.31
N GLU A 368 10.70 -16.28 -7.42
CA GLU A 368 11.25 -17.59 -7.78
C GLU A 368 10.28 -18.74 -7.47
#